data_AF-A0AA92TJ46-F1
#
_entry.id   AF-A0AA92TJ46-F1
#
_cell.length_a   1.000
_cell.length_b   1.000
_cell.length_c   1.000
_cell.angle_alpha   90.00
_cell.angle_beta   90.00
_cell.angle_gamma   90.00
#
_symmetry.space_group_name_H-M   'P 1'
#
loop_
_entity.id
_entity.type
_entity.pdbx_description
1 polymer ?
#
loop_
_entity_poly.entity_id
_entity_poly.type
_entity_poly.pdbx_seq_one_letter_code
_entity_poly.pdbx_strand_id
1 'polypeptide(L)'
;MAISSKDLESLWQRYKAEAVPVGISVNQFFESNGVPYHVFEKWYKKKFQAPNVVECVVAGAPDSTSAVPTPSKQGNPSAGLSPAPTEDAVVIKYVNLGLSNGMKIEHHNLSYSGLQSFISKLQALCLA
;
A
#
# COMPACT_ATOMS: atom_id res chain seq x y z
N MET A 1 14.03 34.59 3.35
CA MET A 1 12.97 34.42 4.36
C MET A 1 12.91 32.94 4.71
N ALA A 2 12.92 32.57 5.99
CA ALA A 2 12.79 31.16 6.37
C ALA A 2 11.32 30.75 6.24
N ILE A 3 11.04 29.73 5.43
CA ILE A 3 9.68 29.20 5.22
C ILE A 3 9.36 28.28 6.40
N SER A 4 8.31 28.59 7.16
CA SER A 4 7.87 27.80 8.30
C SER A 4 7.03 26.60 7.86
N SER A 5 6.93 25.58 8.73
CA SER A 5 6.04 24.44 8.50
C SER A 5 4.56 24.84 8.40
N LYS A 6 4.15 25.95 9.04
CA LYS A 6 2.80 26.51 8.92
C LYS A 6 2.55 27.13 7.54
N ASP A 7 3.57 27.74 6.95
CA ASP A 7 3.47 28.36 5.63
C ASP A 7 3.29 27.28 4.54
N LEU A 8 4.05 26.19 4.66
CA LEU A 8 3.91 25.02 3.78
C LEU A 8 2.53 24.37 3.90
N GLU A 9 1.94 24.35 5.10
CA GLU A 9 0.59 23.84 5.31
C GLU A 9 -0.47 24.69 4.63
N SER A 10 -0.38 26.02 4.78
CA SER A 10 -1.28 26.96 4.12
C SER A 10 -1.19 26.84 2.60
N LEU A 11 0.02 26.78 2.05
CA LEU A 11 0.26 26.55 0.63
C LEU A 11 -0.29 25.21 0.15
N TRP A 12 -0.16 24.15 0.95
CA TRP A 12 -0.72 22.84 0.62
C TRP A 12 -2.25 22.86 0.56
N GLN A 13 -2.94 23.57 1.45
CA GLN A 13 -4.40 23.71 1.38
C GLN A 13 -4.83 24.51 0.15
N ARG A 14 -4.12 25.61 -0.16
CA ARG A 14 -4.38 26.38 -1.39
C ARG A 14 -4.14 25.57 -2.66
N TYR A 15 -3.05 24.80 -2.71
CA TYR A 15 -2.77 23.89 -3.82
C TYR A 15 -3.95 22.95 -4.08
N LYS A 16 -4.47 22.30 -3.03
CA LYS A 16 -5.64 21.39 -3.16
C LYS A 16 -6.91 22.10 -3.62
N ALA A 17 -7.14 23.33 -3.19
CA ALA A 17 -8.36 24.09 -3.50
C ALA A 17 -8.32 24.75 -4.89
N GLU A 18 -7.17 25.29 -5.29
CA GLU A 18 -7.06 26.18 -6.45
C GLU A 18 -6.25 25.56 -7.61
N ALA A 19 -5.18 24.82 -7.30
CA ALA A 19 -4.25 24.34 -8.32
C ALA A 19 -4.63 22.96 -8.87
N VAL A 20 -5.15 22.06 -8.01
CA VAL A 20 -5.60 20.72 -8.41
C VAL A 20 -6.76 20.77 -9.43
N PRO A 21 -7.82 21.59 -9.26
CA PRO A 21 -8.90 21.67 -10.25
C PRO A 21 -8.45 22.24 -11.60
N VAL A 22 -7.40 23.07 -11.58
CA VAL A 22 -6.83 23.72 -12.77
C VAL A 22 -5.76 22.83 -13.44
N GLY A 23 -5.39 21.70 -12.82
CA GLY A 23 -4.39 20.77 -13.34
C GLY A 23 -2.95 21.25 -13.22
N ILE A 24 -2.67 22.21 -12.34
CA ILE A 24 -1.30 22.69 -12.08
C ILE A 24 -0.58 21.66 -11.21
N SER A 25 0.64 21.28 -11.62
CA SER A 25 1.44 20.33 -10.85
C SER A 25 1.90 20.91 -9.50
N VAL A 26 2.06 20.05 -8.51
CA VAL A 26 2.54 20.45 -7.18
C VAL A 26 3.91 21.15 -7.24
N ASN A 27 4.82 20.67 -8.10
CA ASN A 27 6.13 21.30 -8.29
C ASN A 27 5.97 22.74 -8.79
N GLN A 28 5.19 22.92 -9.85
CA GLN A 28 4.98 24.21 -10.47
C GLN A 28 4.29 25.20 -9.53
N PHE A 29 3.30 24.75 -8.75
CA PHE A 29 2.62 25.60 -7.77
C PHE A 29 3.57 26.04 -6.65
N PHE A 30 4.34 25.13 -6.06
CA PHE A 30 5.23 25.45 -4.95
C PHE A 30 6.42 26.30 -5.40
N GLU A 31 7.01 26.02 -6.58
CA GLU A 31 8.07 26.85 -7.15
C GLU A 31 7.59 28.27 -7.47
N SER A 32 6.37 28.42 -8.02
CA SER A 32 5.76 29.73 -8.27
C SER A 32 5.50 30.52 -6.99
N ASN A 33 5.33 29.84 -5.85
CA ASN A 33 5.20 30.45 -4.52
C ASN A 33 6.56 30.62 -3.79
N GLY A 34 7.68 30.42 -4.49
CA GLY A 34 9.03 30.60 -3.93
C GLY A 34 9.48 29.48 -2.98
N VAL A 35 8.80 28.32 -3.00
CA VAL A 35 9.19 27.13 -2.24
C VAL A 35 9.87 26.14 -3.19
N PRO A 36 11.17 25.88 -3.02
CA PRO A 36 11.83 24.81 -3.77
C PRO A 36 11.20 23.45 -3.48
N TYR A 37 11.00 22.64 -4.52
CA TYR A 37 10.28 21.37 -4.40
C TYR A 37 10.84 20.43 -3.31
N HIS A 38 12.17 20.35 -3.15
CA HIS A 38 12.81 19.51 -2.13
C HIS A 38 12.42 19.89 -0.68
N VAL A 39 12.09 21.16 -0.43
CA VAL A 39 11.62 21.64 0.88
C VAL A 39 10.20 21.14 1.13
N PHE A 40 9.32 21.28 0.13
CA PHE A 40 7.97 20.74 0.18
C PHE A 40 7.99 19.22 0.35
N GLU A 41 8.79 18.50 -0.43
CA GLU A 41 8.88 17.04 -0.39
C GLU A 41 9.27 16.56 1.01
N LYS A 42 10.31 17.16 1.62
CA LYS A 42 10.76 16.80 2.97
C LYS A 42 9.67 17.06 4.01
N TRP A 43 8.96 18.18 3.90
CA TRP A 43 7.85 18.50 4.80
C TRP A 43 6.65 17.55 4.62
N TYR A 44 6.28 17.27 3.37
CA TYR A 44 5.16 16.39 3.02
C TYR A 44 5.43 14.97 3.53
N LYS A 45 6.62 14.43 3.27
CA LYS A 45 7.04 13.14 3.81
C LYS A 45 6.99 13.13 5.34
N LYS A 46 7.57 14.12 6.00
CA LYS A 46 7.56 14.21 7.47
C LYS A 46 6.16 14.29 8.08
N LYS A 47 5.20 14.94 7.40
CA LYS A 47 3.85 15.15 7.90
C LYS A 47 2.89 14.01 7.56
N PHE A 48 3.00 13.43 6.37
CA PHE A 48 2.06 12.45 5.84
C PHE A 48 2.61 11.02 5.79
N GLN A 49 3.93 10.81 5.94
CA GLN A 49 4.50 9.50 6.25
C GLN A 49 4.50 9.30 7.77
N ALA A 50 3.30 9.23 8.36
CA ALA A 50 3.16 8.70 9.71
C ALA A 50 3.77 7.28 9.78
N PRO A 51 4.34 6.86 10.93
CA PRO A 51 4.83 5.49 11.08
C PRO A 51 3.69 4.51 10.80
N ASN A 52 3.99 3.50 9.98
CA ASN A 52 3.10 2.41 9.55
C ASN A 52 2.66 1.50 10.73
N VAL A 53 2.01 2.04 11.74
CA VAL A 53 1.35 1.25 12.79
C VAL A 53 -0.06 1.82 12.97
N VAL A 54 -0.96 1.34 12.12
CA VAL A 54 -2.40 1.44 12.35
C VAL A 54 -2.75 0.27 13.26
N GLU A 55 -3.23 0.56 14.47
CA GLU A 55 -3.69 -0.47 15.42
C GLU A 55 -5.01 -1.04 14.91
N CYS A 56 -4.94 -2.16 14.18
CA CYS A 56 -6.13 -2.87 13.71
C CYS A 56 -6.65 -3.77 14.84
N VAL A 57 -7.74 -3.35 15.49
CA VAL A 57 -8.54 -4.25 16.33
C VAL A 57 -9.27 -5.23 15.41
N VAL A 58 -8.90 -6.51 15.49
CA VAL A 58 -9.61 -7.59 14.78
C VAL A 58 -10.91 -7.88 15.52
N ALA A 59 -12.04 -7.46 14.94
CA ALA A 59 -13.35 -7.92 15.40
C ALA A 59 -13.64 -9.29 14.78
N GLY A 60 -13.75 -10.32 15.62
CA GLY A 60 -14.23 -11.66 15.25
C GLY A 60 -13.17 -12.75 15.36
N ALA A 61 -12.87 -13.17 16.59
CA ALA A 61 -12.41 -14.53 16.82
C ALA A 61 -13.64 -15.45 16.85
N PRO A 62 -13.72 -16.51 16.03
CA PRO A 62 -14.49 -17.68 16.39
C PRO A 62 -13.61 -18.65 17.18
N ASP A 63 -14.12 -19.02 18.35
CA ASP A 63 -13.56 -19.99 19.27
C ASP A 63 -13.15 -21.31 18.62
N SER A 64 -12.10 -21.90 19.17
CA SER A 64 -11.64 -23.25 18.87
C SER A 64 -12.68 -24.31 19.23
N THR A 65 -12.98 -25.25 18.33
CA THR A 65 -13.29 -26.65 18.70
C THR A 65 -13.09 -27.61 17.50
N SER A 66 -12.33 -28.66 17.78
CA SER A 66 -11.97 -29.84 16.99
C SER A 66 -13.10 -30.48 16.16
N ALA A 67 -12.75 -31.00 14.97
CA ALA A 67 -12.65 -32.45 14.68
C ALA A 67 -12.59 -32.74 13.16
N VAL A 68 -11.57 -33.50 12.77
CA VAL A 68 -11.42 -34.26 11.50
C VAL A 68 -11.95 -35.68 11.78
N PRO A 69 -12.65 -36.42 10.88
CA PRO A 69 -12.04 -37.02 9.68
C PRO A 69 -12.91 -37.19 8.39
N THR A 70 -12.18 -37.36 7.28
CA THR A 70 -12.52 -37.78 5.89
C THR A 70 -13.12 -39.22 5.82
N PRO A 71 -13.57 -39.84 4.67
CA PRO A 71 -13.23 -39.58 3.24
C PRO A 71 -14.30 -39.88 2.12
N SER A 72 -13.94 -39.53 0.86
CA SER A 72 -14.30 -40.17 -0.45
C SER A 72 -15.52 -39.68 -1.28
N LYS A 73 -15.28 -39.04 -2.45
CA LYS A 73 -15.42 -39.58 -3.84
C LYS A 73 -15.59 -38.50 -4.93
N GLN A 74 -15.03 -38.83 -6.09
CA GLN A 74 -14.87 -38.09 -7.36
C GLN A 74 -16.12 -37.38 -7.94
N GLY A 75 -15.88 -36.26 -8.62
CA GLY A 75 -16.77 -35.71 -9.66
C GLY A 75 -16.56 -34.22 -9.95
N ASN A 76 -15.76 -33.89 -10.97
CA ASN A 76 -15.85 -32.63 -11.73
C ASN A 76 -16.51 -33.00 -13.09
N PRO A 77 -17.23 -32.13 -13.85
CA PRO A 77 -16.97 -30.69 -13.94
C PRO A 77 -18.22 -29.77 -14.03
N SER A 78 -17.95 -28.46 -13.94
CA SER A 78 -18.58 -27.36 -14.68
C SER A 78 -19.39 -26.32 -13.89
N ALA A 79 -19.03 -25.06 -14.15
CA ALA A 79 -19.79 -23.82 -13.98
C ALA A 79 -20.19 -23.43 -12.55
N GLY A 80 -19.19 -23.15 -11.70
CA GLY A 80 -19.38 -22.39 -10.46
C GLY A 80 -19.31 -20.89 -10.73
N LEU A 81 -20.44 -20.22 -10.51
CA LEU A 81 -20.65 -18.78 -10.59
C LEU A 81 -19.51 -17.95 -9.99
N SER A 82 -19.13 -16.92 -10.73
CA SER A 82 -18.33 -15.78 -10.27
C SER A 82 -18.86 -15.26 -8.93
N PRO A 83 -18.05 -15.20 -7.85
CA PRO A 83 -18.33 -14.28 -6.78
C PRO A 83 -17.97 -12.88 -7.27
N ALA A 84 -18.90 -11.96 -7.12
CA ALA A 84 -18.73 -10.53 -7.38
C ALA A 84 -17.46 -9.98 -6.70
N PRO A 85 -16.82 -8.94 -7.26
CA PRO A 85 -15.70 -8.29 -6.59
C PRO A 85 -16.25 -7.60 -5.35
N THR A 86 -15.92 -8.14 -4.17
CA THR A 86 -16.04 -7.40 -2.92
C THR A 86 -14.98 -6.29 -2.97
N GLU A 87 -15.42 -5.07 -3.29
CA GLU A 87 -14.57 -3.89 -3.54
C GLU A 87 -13.91 -3.31 -2.26
N ASP A 88 -14.06 -3.97 -1.11
CA ASP A 88 -13.49 -3.57 0.19
C ASP A 88 -12.40 -4.52 0.72
N ALA A 89 -11.76 -5.31 -0.15
CA ALA A 89 -10.64 -6.15 0.27
C ALA A 89 -9.37 -5.31 0.46
N VAL A 90 -8.84 -5.28 1.69
CA VAL A 90 -7.55 -4.66 1.98
C VAL A 90 -6.46 -5.34 1.15
N VAL A 91 -5.83 -4.57 0.26
CA VAL A 91 -4.73 -5.03 -0.61
C VAL A 91 -3.41 -4.40 -0.21
N ILE A 92 -2.34 -5.17 -0.33
CA ILE A 92 -0.97 -4.71 -0.14
C ILE A 92 -0.57 -3.93 -1.38
N LYS A 93 -0.49 -2.60 -1.26
CA LYS A 93 -0.19 -1.68 -2.37
C LYS A 93 1.18 -1.92 -2.99
N TYR A 94 2.20 -2.15 -2.17
CA TYR A 94 3.57 -2.38 -2.64
C TYR A 94 4.38 -3.23 -1.66
N VAL A 95 5.32 -3.98 -2.20
CA VAL A 95 6.31 -4.79 -1.48
C VAL A 95 7.65 -4.59 -2.19
N ASN A 96 8.68 -4.25 -1.42
CA ASN A 96 10.04 -4.05 -1.90
C ASN A 96 11.00 -4.93 -1.10
N LEU A 97 11.72 -5.82 -1.77
CA LEU A 97 12.71 -6.72 -1.18
C LEU A 97 14.10 -6.43 -1.74
N GLY A 98 15.06 -6.29 -0.84
CA GLY A 98 16.48 -6.25 -1.17
C GLY A 98 17.16 -7.54 -0.71
N LEU A 99 17.88 -8.18 -1.62
CA LEU A 99 18.68 -9.38 -1.36
C LEU A 99 20.15 -8.97 -1.13
N SER A 100 20.89 -9.77 -0.35
CA SER A 100 22.30 -9.51 -0.01
C SER A 100 23.23 -9.53 -1.23
N ASN A 101 22.81 -10.20 -2.32
CA ASN A 101 23.50 -10.21 -3.61
C ASN A 101 23.24 -8.96 -4.46
N GLY A 102 22.51 -7.96 -3.92
CA GLY A 102 22.20 -6.70 -4.61
C GLY A 102 20.96 -6.75 -5.49
N MET A 103 20.30 -7.90 -5.63
CA MET A 103 19.03 -7.99 -6.36
C MET A 103 17.90 -7.27 -5.61
N LYS A 104 17.04 -6.60 -6.37
CA LYS A 104 15.83 -5.93 -5.86
C LYS A 104 14.60 -6.52 -6.53
N ILE A 105 13.58 -6.83 -5.72
CA ILE A 105 12.32 -7.37 -6.20
C ILE A 105 11.20 -6.45 -5.71
N GLU A 106 10.40 -5.96 -6.65
CA GLU A 106 9.26 -5.10 -6.39
C GLU A 106 7.97 -5.77 -6.88
N HIS A 107 6.92 -5.69 -6.07
CA HIS A 107 5.60 -6.19 -6.43
C HIS A 107 4.49 -5.28 -5.88
N HIS A 108 3.42 -5.11 -6.65
CA HIS A 108 2.29 -4.26 -6.28
C HIS A 108 0.97 -5.02 -6.21
N ASN A 109 -0.01 -4.42 -5.52
CA ASN A 109 -1.41 -4.85 -5.48
C ASN A 109 -1.61 -6.34 -5.17
N LEU A 110 -1.00 -6.81 -4.08
CA LEU A 110 -1.13 -8.19 -3.63
C LEU A 110 -2.30 -8.34 -2.64
N SER A 111 -3.09 -9.40 -2.80
CA SER A 111 -3.91 -9.90 -1.70
C SER A 111 -3.02 -10.55 -0.64
N TYR A 112 -3.54 -10.78 0.56
CA TYR A 112 -2.81 -11.53 1.59
C TYR A 112 -2.38 -12.93 1.12
N SER A 113 -3.28 -13.66 0.45
CA SER A 113 -2.96 -14.96 -0.16
C SER A 113 -1.92 -14.85 -1.28
N GLY A 114 -1.96 -13.76 -2.05
CA GLY A 114 -0.96 -13.43 -3.07
C GLY A 114 0.41 -13.17 -2.46
N LEU A 115 0.48 -12.47 -1.33
CA LEU A 115 1.74 -12.24 -0.61
C LEU A 115 2.32 -13.54 -0.06
N GLN A 116 1.52 -14.40 0.55
CA GLN A 116 1.98 -15.70 1.03
C GLN A 116 2.59 -16.52 -0.11
N SER A 117 1.89 -16.59 -1.25
CA SER A 117 2.38 -17.28 -2.45
C SER A 117 3.66 -16.66 -3.01
N PHE A 118 3.78 -15.34 -2.99
CA PHE A 118 4.98 -14.62 -3.40
C PHE A 118 6.16 -14.99 -2.49
N ILE A 119 5.98 -14.96 -1.17
CA ILE A 119 7.03 -15.31 -0.20
C ILE A 119 7.49 -16.77 -0.38
N SER A 120 6.57 -17.72 -0.59
CA SER A 120 6.95 -19.12 -0.83
C SER A 120 7.82 -19.28 -2.08
N LYS A 121 7.58 -18.50 -3.14
CA LYS A 121 8.41 -18.53 -4.36
C LYS A 121 9.80 -17.94 -4.15
N LEU A 122 9.94 -16.96 -3.25
CA LEU A 122 11.24 -16.38 -2.91
C LEU A 122 12.20 -17.38 -2.27
N GLN A 123 11.68 -18.43 -1.60
CA GLN A 123 12.50 -19.47 -1.02
C GLN A 123 13.45 -20.09 -2.07
N ALA A 124 12.99 -20.29 -3.30
CA ALA A 124 13.82 -20.80 -4.38
C ALA A 124 14.96 -19.85 -4.78
N LEU A 125 14.77 -18.54 -4.62
CA LEU A 125 15.77 -17.50 -4.90
C LEU A 125 16.80 -17.36 -3.77
N CYS A 126 16.42 -17.67 -2.53
CA CYS A 126 17.31 -17.59 -1.37
C CYS A 126 18.13 -18.87 -1.13
N LEU A 127 17.75 -19.99 -1.76
CA LEU A 127 18.45 -21.28 -1.65
C LEU A 127 19.33 -21.61 -2.86
N ALA A 128 19.34 -20.73 -3.88
CA ALA A 128 20.21 -20.82 -5.05
C ALA A 128 21.52 -20.06 -4.81
#